data_AF-A0A842XHV0-F1
#
_entry.id   AF-A0A842XHV0-F1
#
_cell.length_a   1.000
_cell.length_b   1.000
_cell.length_c   1.000
_cell.angle_alpha   90.00
_cell.angle_beta   90.00
_cell.angle_gamma   90.00
#
_symmetry.space_group_name_H-M   'P 1'
#
loop_
_entity.id
_entity.type
_entity.pdbx_description
1 polymer ?
#
loop_
_entity_poly.entity_id
_entity_poly.type
_entity_poly.pdbx_seq_one_letter_code
_entity_poly.pdbx_strand_id
1 'polypeptide(L)'
;MPKISIETLGIRHGLTAVEASYLLDVKPTEIVTEILYSLLQKRAIWVESTTPSLKLKIMQAFQDKTGTPETPLRYYEIDFLNAIKKGGTLDEEKLAQTVVFLRDTVEEKLRGYCRRDTIDYYRKIVAKAWEQVEQSGTPELASKAYDEQLLWLFLDPNYQSRTQTAFRDRAFEPSPFWLWYWYSYRYYHPKPTYKPNIKAPTKAAKPPTIPGADFANNIATAVENTSNKIVTNLEKFANAIVPMPTAAKASTQPAHHRSSCVCACASCACVCACVSCACACAGGGVG
;
A
#
# COMPACT_ATOMS: atom_id res chain seq x y z
N MET A 1 23.47 -25.60 19.44
CA MET A 1 22.70 -25.78 18.19
C MET A 1 23.42 -25.02 17.09
N PRO A 2 23.74 -25.64 15.95
CA PRO A 2 24.29 -24.89 14.81
C PRO A 2 23.19 -24.01 14.22
N LYS A 3 23.46 -22.70 14.11
CA LYS A 3 22.65 -21.79 13.31
C LYS A 3 23.03 -22.01 11.85
N ILE A 4 22.17 -22.67 11.11
CA ILE A 4 22.26 -22.70 9.65
C ILE A 4 21.74 -21.35 9.16
N SER A 5 22.64 -20.44 8.79
CA SER A 5 22.30 -19.25 8.01
C SER A 5 22.26 -19.67 6.54
N ILE A 6 21.06 -19.80 5.97
CA ILE A 6 20.90 -19.93 4.53
C ILE A 6 21.09 -18.53 3.93
N GLU A 7 22.14 -18.38 3.11
CA GLU A 7 22.23 -17.30 2.15
C GLU A 7 21.19 -17.53 1.05
N THR A 8 19.99 -16.97 1.22
CA THR A 8 19.12 -16.68 0.08
C THR A 8 18.50 -15.31 0.25
N LEU A 9 19.32 -14.26 0.29
CA LEU A 9 18.84 -12.88 0.24
C LEU A 9 18.48 -12.51 -1.21
N GLY A 10 17.66 -13.34 -1.86
CA GLY A 10 17.06 -13.05 -3.15
C GLY A 10 15.91 -12.04 -3.01
N ILE A 11 15.29 -11.73 -4.13
CA ILE A 11 14.14 -10.83 -4.19
C ILE A 11 12.83 -11.58 -3.90
N ARG A 12 11.91 -10.93 -3.20
CA ARG A 12 10.55 -11.46 -3.00
C ARG A 12 9.67 -11.10 -4.20
N HIS A 13 9.45 -12.09 -5.08
CA HIS A 13 8.54 -11.97 -6.22
C HIS A 13 7.05 -12.03 -5.84
N GLY A 14 6.16 -11.64 -6.75
CA GLY A 14 4.73 -11.96 -6.65
C GLY A 14 3.92 -11.15 -5.63
N LEU A 15 4.42 -10.00 -5.18
CA LEU A 15 3.58 -9.00 -4.52
C LEU A 15 2.71 -8.30 -5.56
N THR A 16 1.49 -7.94 -5.17
CA THR A 16 0.61 -7.08 -5.99
C THR A 16 1.11 -5.63 -5.98
N ALA A 17 0.54 -4.77 -6.84
CA ALA A 17 0.83 -3.33 -6.80
C ALA A 17 0.55 -2.73 -5.40
N VAL A 18 -0.62 -3.05 -4.84
CA VAL A 18 -1.01 -2.60 -3.49
C VAL A 18 -0.09 -3.13 -2.38
N GLU A 19 0.44 -4.35 -2.51
CA GLU A 19 1.41 -4.86 -1.55
C GLU A 19 2.79 -4.20 -1.73
N ALA A 20 3.17 -3.92 -2.97
CA ALA A 20 4.41 -3.23 -3.31
C ALA A 20 4.38 -1.75 -2.91
N SER A 21 3.21 -1.09 -2.89
CA SER A 21 3.11 0.32 -2.50
C SER A 21 3.54 0.57 -1.06
N TYR A 22 3.30 -0.38 -0.15
CA TYR A 22 3.89 -0.36 1.18
C TYR A 22 5.44 -0.34 1.15
N LEU A 23 6.07 -1.13 0.27
CA LEU A 23 7.53 -1.19 0.16
C LEU A 23 8.15 0.01 -0.53
N LEU A 24 7.39 0.71 -1.36
CA LEU A 24 7.83 1.91 -2.06
C LEU A 24 7.48 3.20 -1.28
N ASP A 25 7.19 3.07 0.03
CA ASP A 25 6.91 4.18 0.94
C ASP A 25 5.72 5.06 0.51
N VAL A 26 4.72 4.48 -0.15
CA VAL A 26 3.47 5.17 -0.49
C VAL A 26 2.68 5.48 0.77
N LYS A 27 2.04 6.66 0.84
CA LYS A 27 1.34 7.09 2.06
C LYS A 27 0.12 6.21 2.35
N PRO A 28 -0.25 5.99 3.61
CA PRO A 28 -1.43 5.18 3.95
C PRO A 28 -2.73 5.57 3.24
N THR A 29 -3.02 6.87 3.07
CA THR A 29 -4.22 7.34 2.37
C THR A 29 -4.16 7.08 0.86
N GLU A 30 -2.97 7.12 0.27
CA GLU A 30 -2.71 6.76 -1.13
C GLU A 30 -2.85 5.24 -1.32
N ILE A 31 -2.37 4.41 -0.38
CA ILE A 31 -2.60 2.95 -0.39
C ILE A 31 -4.11 2.63 -0.35
N VAL A 32 -4.87 3.30 0.53
CA VAL A 32 -6.34 3.12 0.60
C VAL A 32 -7.00 3.54 -0.73
N THR A 33 -6.47 4.57 -1.38
CA THR A 33 -6.93 5.02 -2.70
C THR A 33 -6.59 3.98 -3.78
N GLU A 34 -5.41 3.38 -3.74
CA GLU A 34 -5.02 2.30 -4.63
C GLU A 34 -5.96 1.09 -4.50
N ILE A 35 -6.35 0.72 -3.27
CA ILE A 35 -7.34 -0.34 -3.03
C ILE A 35 -8.71 0.03 -3.61
N LEU A 36 -9.14 1.29 -3.45
CA LEU A 36 -10.38 1.79 -4.07
C LEU A 36 -10.33 1.63 -5.60
N TYR A 37 -9.22 2.03 -6.23
CA TYR A 37 -9.05 1.92 -7.68
C TYR A 37 -8.97 0.45 -8.14
N SER A 38 -8.37 -0.45 -7.36
CA SER A 38 -8.39 -1.90 -7.60
C SER A 38 -9.82 -2.44 -7.61
N LEU A 39 -10.64 -2.05 -6.63
CA LEU A 39 -12.06 -2.41 -6.57
C LEU A 39 -12.88 -1.83 -7.74
N LEU A 40 -12.55 -0.62 -8.20
CA LEU A 40 -13.16 0.01 -9.37
C LEU A 40 -12.78 -0.71 -10.68
N GLN A 41 -11.51 -1.10 -10.87
CA GLN A 41 -11.07 -1.92 -12.00
C GLN A 41 -11.80 -3.27 -12.04
N LYS A 42 -11.97 -3.90 -10.88
CA LYS A 42 -12.74 -5.15 -10.73
C LYS A 42 -14.25 -4.97 -10.85
N ARG A 43 -14.73 -3.73 -10.93
CA ARG A 43 -16.15 -3.36 -10.93
C ARG A 43 -16.92 -3.90 -9.73
N ALA A 44 -16.23 -4.02 -8.59
CA ALA A 44 -16.79 -4.50 -7.34
C ALA A 44 -17.60 -3.42 -6.62
N ILE A 45 -17.27 -2.15 -6.88
CA ILE A 45 -17.93 -0.99 -6.29
C ILE A 45 -18.22 0.08 -7.33
N TRP A 46 -19.09 1.02 -6.96
CA TRP A 46 -19.30 2.26 -7.68
C TRP A 46 -19.36 3.44 -6.70
N VAL A 47 -18.86 4.60 -7.12
CA VAL A 47 -18.93 5.83 -6.32
C VAL A 47 -20.25 6.55 -6.58
N GLU A 48 -21.07 6.71 -5.55
CA GLU A 48 -22.37 7.39 -5.65
C GLU A 48 -22.24 8.91 -5.47
N SER A 49 -21.39 9.35 -4.54
CA SER A 49 -21.09 10.76 -4.29
C SER A 49 -19.67 10.94 -3.76
N THR A 50 -19.09 12.12 -4.00
CA THR A 50 -17.82 12.59 -3.41
C THR A 50 -18.01 13.75 -2.43
N THR A 51 -19.23 14.28 -2.32
CA THR A 51 -19.56 15.47 -1.51
C THR A 51 -20.83 15.21 -0.69
N PRO A 52 -20.86 15.52 0.63
CA PRO A 52 -19.78 16.07 1.45
C PRO A 52 -18.66 15.06 1.77
N SER A 53 -18.89 13.77 1.53
CA SER A 53 -17.91 12.70 1.73
C SER A 53 -18.08 11.61 0.66
N LEU A 54 -17.07 10.73 0.54
CA LEU A 54 -17.09 9.62 -0.38
C LEU A 54 -18.15 8.59 0.05
N LYS A 55 -19.11 8.31 -0.85
CA LYS A 55 -20.14 7.28 -0.68
C LYS A 55 -19.99 6.22 -1.76
N LEU A 56 -19.86 4.98 -1.32
CA LEU A 56 -19.62 3.82 -2.15
C LEU A 56 -20.81 2.87 -2.11
N LYS A 57 -21.11 2.29 -3.26
CA LYS A 57 -22.06 1.20 -3.42
C LYS A 57 -21.33 -0.06 -3.82
N ILE A 58 -21.57 -1.16 -3.10
CA ILE A 58 -21.12 -2.49 -3.49
C ILE A 58 -22.00 -3.01 -4.63
N MET A 59 -21.40 -3.51 -5.70
CA MET A 59 -22.12 -4.04 -6.86
C MET A 59 -22.76 -5.39 -6.53
N GLN A 60 -23.85 -5.74 -7.22
CA GLN A 60 -24.68 -6.90 -6.89
C GLN A 60 -23.89 -8.22 -6.80
N ALA A 61 -22.93 -8.41 -7.71
CA ALA A 61 -22.10 -9.61 -7.76
C ALA A 61 -21.08 -9.74 -6.62
N PHE A 62 -20.91 -8.70 -5.80
CA PHE A 62 -19.90 -8.63 -4.73
C PHE A 62 -20.52 -8.39 -3.34
N GLN A 63 -21.85 -8.54 -3.21
CA GLN A 63 -22.57 -8.26 -1.96
C GLN A 63 -22.15 -9.17 -0.80
N ASP A 64 -21.73 -10.41 -1.11
CA ASP A 64 -21.19 -11.37 -0.14
C ASP A 64 -19.72 -11.11 0.22
N LYS A 65 -19.06 -10.19 -0.49
CA LYS A 65 -17.66 -9.77 -0.30
C LYS A 65 -16.63 -10.89 -0.48
N THR A 66 -16.97 -11.96 -1.19
CA THR A 66 -16.02 -13.04 -1.49
C THR A 66 -15.40 -12.90 -2.89
N GLY A 67 -16.03 -12.10 -3.76
CA GLY A 67 -15.66 -11.94 -5.17
C GLY A 67 -16.49 -12.82 -6.07
N THR A 68 -16.17 -12.83 -7.37
CA THR A 68 -16.73 -13.82 -8.31
C THR A 68 -15.65 -14.82 -8.72
N PRO A 69 -16.00 -16.00 -9.24
CA PRO A 69 -15.02 -16.95 -9.77
C PRO A 69 -14.07 -16.32 -10.81
N GLU A 70 -14.60 -15.43 -11.65
CA GLU A 70 -13.85 -14.73 -12.68
C GLU A 70 -13.05 -13.55 -12.14
N THR A 71 -13.49 -12.95 -11.03
CA THR A 71 -12.89 -11.76 -10.43
C THR A 71 -12.81 -11.92 -8.91
N PRO A 72 -11.85 -12.73 -8.41
CA PRO A 72 -11.69 -12.94 -6.98
C PRO A 72 -11.19 -11.66 -6.29
N LEU A 73 -11.62 -11.45 -5.06
CA LEU A 73 -11.13 -10.36 -4.23
C LEU A 73 -9.88 -10.78 -3.46
N ARG A 74 -8.97 -9.84 -3.28
CA ARG A 74 -7.79 -9.95 -2.41
C ARG A 74 -8.18 -9.63 -0.97
N TYR A 75 -7.40 -10.10 0.00
CA TYR A 75 -7.70 -9.88 1.42
C TYR A 75 -7.92 -8.39 1.77
N TYR A 76 -7.04 -7.50 1.27
CA TYR A 76 -7.14 -6.07 1.51
C TYR A 76 -8.36 -5.41 0.83
N GLU A 77 -8.85 -5.98 -0.27
CA GLU A 77 -10.09 -5.53 -0.93
C GLU A 77 -11.32 -5.95 -0.12
N ILE A 78 -11.31 -7.17 0.43
CA ILE A 78 -12.36 -7.68 1.31
C ILE A 78 -12.43 -6.81 2.58
N ASP A 79 -11.29 -6.51 3.19
CA ASP A 79 -11.20 -5.64 4.37
C ASP A 79 -11.71 -4.23 4.07
N PHE A 80 -11.35 -3.68 2.92
CA PHE A 80 -11.91 -2.40 2.45
C PHE A 80 -13.44 -2.47 2.30
N LEU A 81 -14.00 -3.52 1.68
CA LEU A 81 -15.45 -3.69 1.59
C LEU A 81 -16.11 -3.83 2.98
N ASN A 82 -15.38 -4.34 3.97
CA ASN A 82 -15.82 -4.41 5.37
C ASN A 82 -15.76 -3.07 6.11
N ALA A 83 -14.99 -2.10 5.60
CA ALA A 83 -14.97 -0.72 6.06
C ALA A 83 -16.13 0.13 5.51
N ILE A 84 -16.86 -0.35 4.49
CA ILE A 84 -18.06 0.35 3.97
C ILE A 84 -19.23 0.16 4.95
N LYS A 85 -19.72 1.27 5.51
CA LYS A 85 -20.89 1.31 6.41
C LYS A 85 -22.19 1.12 5.61
N LYS A 86 -23.30 0.81 6.29
CA LYS A 86 -24.63 0.63 5.65
C LYS A 86 -25.07 1.80 4.76
N GLY A 87 -24.64 3.03 5.08
CA GLY A 87 -24.92 4.24 4.30
C GLY A 87 -23.93 4.56 3.17
N GLY A 88 -23.00 3.64 2.87
CA GLY A 88 -21.98 3.79 1.83
C GLY A 88 -20.76 4.62 2.22
N THR A 89 -20.76 5.26 3.39
CA THR A 89 -19.59 5.98 3.92
C THR A 89 -18.54 5.01 4.46
N LEU A 90 -17.30 5.47 4.55
CA LEU A 90 -16.17 4.66 5.01
C LEU A 90 -16.00 4.74 6.54
N ASP A 91 -15.44 3.66 7.10
CA ASP A 91 -15.04 3.57 8.50
C ASP A 91 -13.52 3.76 8.63
N GLU A 92 -13.10 4.86 9.25
CA GLU A 92 -11.70 5.25 9.36
C GLU A 92 -10.86 4.25 10.14
N GLU A 93 -11.41 3.63 11.19
CA GLU A 93 -10.66 2.65 11.99
C GLU A 93 -10.45 1.36 11.21
N LYS A 94 -11.48 0.89 10.50
CA LYS A 94 -11.36 -0.31 9.67
C LYS A 94 -10.44 -0.11 8.47
N LEU A 95 -10.45 1.09 7.88
CA LEU A 95 -9.48 1.43 6.83
C LEU A 95 -8.06 1.43 7.38
N ALA A 96 -7.82 2.01 8.56
CA ALA A 96 -6.51 1.97 9.20
C ALA A 96 -6.07 0.53 9.48
N GLN A 97 -6.97 -0.31 10.00
CA GLN A 97 -6.72 -1.75 10.20
C GLN A 97 -6.37 -2.47 8.89
N THR A 98 -7.02 -2.11 7.78
CA THR A 98 -6.70 -2.66 6.44
C THR A 98 -5.25 -2.35 6.07
N VAL A 99 -4.79 -1.11 6.26
CA VAL A 99 -3.41 -0.71 5.97
C VAL A 99 -2.42 -1.43 6.89
N VAL A 100 -2.72 -1.52 8.18
CA VAL A 100 -1.89 -2.22 9.17
C VAL A 100 -1.77 -3.71 8.83
N PHE A 101 -2.88 -4.36 8.49
CA PHE A 101 -2.89 -5.77 8.11
C PHE A 101 -2.15 -6.02 6.80
N LEU A 102 -2.26 -5.12 5.82
CA LEU A 102 -1.47 -5.16 4.60
C LEU A 102 0.03 -5.07 4.89
N ARG A 103 0.45 -4.10 5.72
CA ARG A 103 1.83 -3.96 6.18
C ARG A 103 2.33 -5.26 6.80
N ASP A 104 1.65 -5.76 7.83
CA ASP A 104 2.09 -6.92 8.59
C ASP A 104 2.18 -8.18 7.69
N THR A 105 1.25 -8.32 6.75
CA THR A 105 1.27 -9.39 5.74
C THR A 105 2.48 -9.27 4.81
N VAL A 106 2.84 -8.07 4.35
CA VAL A 106 4.01 -7.85 3.50
C VAL A 106 5.31 -8.08 4.28
N GLU A 107 5.38 -7.63 5.53
CA GLU A 107 6.52 -7.91 6.44
C GLU A 107 6.73 -9.41 6.62
N GLU A 108 5.65 -10.17 6.84
CA GLU A 108 5.73 -11.64 6.93
C GLU A 108 6.24 -12.25 5.62
N LYS A 109 5.70 -11.80 4.48
CA LYS A 109 6.12 -12.27 3.14
C LYS A 109 7.57 -11.96 2.80
N LEU A 110 8.19 -10.98 3.46
CA LEU A 110 9.58 -10.58 3.25
C LEU A 110 10.57 -11.35 4.13
N ARG A 111 10.10 -12.14 5.12
CA ARG A 111 11.00 -12.91 5.97
C ARG A 111 11.89 -13.82 5.14
N GLY A 112 13.20 -13.67 5.33
CA GLY A 112 14.22 -14.42 4.60
C GLY A 112 14.60 -13.85 3.23
N TYR A 113 14.02 -12.73 2.78
CA TYR A 113 14.36 -12.06 1.52
C TYR A 113 15.12 -10.73 1.75
N CYS A 114 15.86 -10.27 0.74
CA CYS A 114 16.51 -8.96 0.78
C CYS A 114 15.48 -7.85 0.54
N ARG A 115 15.20 -7.03 1.56
CA ARG A 115 14.29 -5.87 1.41
C ARG A 115 14.75 -4.92 0.32
N ARG A 116 16.02 -4.52 0.33
CA ARG A 116 16.56 -3.54 -0.63
C ARG A 116 16.40 -4.05 -2.06
N ASP A 117 16.83 -5.27 -2.32
CA ASP A 117 16.78 -5.82 -3.68
C ASP A 117 15.32 -6.06 -4.12
N THR A 118 14.42 -6.36 -3.18
CA THR A 118 12.97 -6.46 -3.44
C THR A 118 12.38 -5.10 -3.81
N ILE A 119 12.73 -4.03 -3.09
CA ILE A 119 12.31 -2.66 -3.42
C ILE A 119 12.80 -2.29 -4.84
N ASP A 120 14.07 -2.52 -5.13
CA ASP A 120 14.64 -2.23 -6.45
C ASP A 120 14.00 -3.06 -7.56
N TYR A 121 13.60 -4.30 -7.26
CA TYR A 121 12.82 -5.13 -8.17
C TYR A 121 11.44 -4.54 -8.47
N TYR A 122 10.68 -4.09 -7.48
CA TYR A 122 9.36 -3.47 -7.73
C TYR A 122 9.46 -2.10 -8.41
N ARG A 123 10.51 -1.31 -8.14
CA ARG A 123 10.81 -0.10 -8.92
C ARG A 123 11.00 -0.41 -10.41
N LYS A 124 11.67 -1.52 -10.74
CA LYS A 124 11.81 -2.00 -12.12
C LYS A 124 10.48 -2.48 -12.71
N ILE A 125 9.57 -3.05 -11.92
CA ILE A 125 8.21 -3.39 -12.38
C ILE A 125 7.45 -2.12 -12.74
N VAL A 126 7.50 -1.08 -11.92
CA VAL A 126 6.88 0.22 -12.21
C VAL A 126 7.44 0.81 -13.51
N ALA A 127 8.77 0.77 -13.70
CA ALA A 127 9.38 1.22 -14.95
C ALA A 127 8.88 0.43 -16.17
N LYS A 128 8.78 -0.90 -16.07
CA LYS A 128 8.24 -1.77 -17.13
C LYS A 128 6.76 -1.51 -17.42
N ALA A 129 5.96 -1.19 -16.39
CA ALA A 129 4.58 -0.81 -16.56
C ALA A 129 4.46 0.46 -17.42
N TRP A 130 5.31 1.46 -17.20
CA TRP A 130 5.39 2.64 -18.06
C TRP A 130 5.83 2.32 -19.48
N GLU A 131 6.85 1.46 -19.65
CA GLU A 131 7.30 1.03 -20.98
C GLU A 131 6.15 0.43 -21.80
N GLN A 132 5.27 -0.37 -21.20
CA GLN A 132 4.10 -0.95 -21.89
C GLN A 132 3.13 0.12 -22.41
N VAL A 133 2.92 1.19 -21.64
CA VAL A 133 2.07 2.32 -22.06
C VAL A 133 2.73 3.13 -23.16
N GLU A 134 4.01 3.50 -22.98
CA GLU A 134 4.74 4.40 -23.87
C GLU A 134 5.03 3.76 -25.24
N GLN A 135 5.38 2.48 -25.26
CA GLN A 135 5.72 1.72 -26.47
C GLN A 135 4.49 1.19 -27.23
N SER A 136 3.28 1.36 -26.69
CA SER A 136 2.05 0.99 -27.39
C SER A 136 1.90 1.81 -28.67
N GLY A 137 1.67 1.13 -29.81
CA GLY A 137 1.71 1.74 -31.14
C GLY A 137 0.46 2.54 -31.54
N THR A 138 -0.64 2.46 -30.79
CA THR A 138 -1.88 3.20 -31.07
C THR A 138 -2.44 3.84 -29.80
N PRO A 139 -3.25 4.91 -29.92
CA PRO A 139 -3.94 5.52 -28.77
C PRO A 139 -4.78 4.51 -27.97
N GLU A 140 -5.54 3.66 -28.65
CA GLU A 140 -6.36 2.61 -28.03
C GLU A 140 -5.51 1.60 -27.24
N LEU A 141 -4.42 1.11 -27.82
CA LEU A 141 -3.53 0.16 -27.14
C LEU A 141 -2.84 0.82 -25.94
N ALA A 142 -2.44 2.09 -26.05
CA ALA A 142 -1.84 2.83 -24.95
C ALA A 142 -2.83 3.06 -23.80
N SER A 143 -4.08 3.44 -24.11
CA SER A 143 -5.14 3.58 -23.11
C SER A 143 -5.46 2.26 -22.42
N LYS A 144 -5.49 1.15 -23.17
CA LYS A 144 -5.68 -0.19 -22.60
C LYS A 144 -4.51 -0.62 -21.71
N ALA A 145 -3.27 -0.40 -22.16
CA ALA A 145 -2.09 -0.67 -21.33
C ALA A 145 -2.10 0.17 -20.04
N TYR A 146 -2.55 1.43 -20.12
CA TYR A 146 -2.70 2.29 -18.95
C TYR A 146 -3.76 1.76 -17.98
N ASP A 147 -4.91 1.29 -18.48
CA ASP A 147 -5.93 0.61 -17.67
C ASP A 147 -5.35 -0.65 -16.99
N GLU A 148 -4.67 -1.51 -17.74
CA GLU A 148 -4.13 -2.77 -17.22
C GLU A 148 -3.02 -2.55 -16.17
N GLN A 149 -2.21 -1.51 -16.36
CA GLN A 149 -1.08 -1.18 -15.49
C GLN A 149 -1.41 -0.13 -14.43
N LEU A 150 -2.64 0.39 -14.38
CA LEU A 150 -3.04 1.57 -13.60
C LEU A 150 -2.46 1.62 -12.19
N LEU A 151 -2.60 0.53 -11.43
CA LEU A 151 -2.13 0.48 -10.04
C LEU A 151 -0.61 0.61 -9.97
N TRP A 152 0.14 -0.11 -10.81
CA TRP A 152 1.60 0.03 -10.89
C TRP A 152 2.04 1.43 -11.30
N LEU A 153 1.29 2.10 -12.18
CA LEU A 153 1.62 3.47 -12.60
C LEU A 153 1.49 4.46 -11.45
N PHE A 154 0.53 4.26 -10.54
CA PHE A 154 0.35 5.12 -9.36
C PHE A 154 1.46 5.00 -8.32
N LEU A 155 2.28 3.94 -8.38
CA LEU A 155 3.46 3.79 -7.53
C LEU A 155 4.63 4.67 -8.01
N ASP A 156 4.57 5.27 -9.20
CA ASP A 156 5.58 6.21 -9.66
C ASP A 156 5.33 7.61 -9.06
N PRO A 157 6.28 8.19 -8.29
CA PRO A 157 6.11 9.55 -7.76
C PRO A 157 5.97 10.62 -8.86
N ASN A 158 6.38 10.32 -10.09
CA ASN A 158 6.25 11.18 -11.26
C ASN A 158 5.09 10.77 -12.19
N TYR A 159 4.12 9.99 -11.71
CA TYR A 159 3.06 9.45 -12.56
C TYR A 159 2.31 10.54 -13.36
N GLN A 160 2.09 11.73 -12.80
CA GLN A 160 1.42 12.82 -13.50
C GLN A 160 2.23 13.28 -14.73
N SER A 161 3.51 13.59 -14.55
CA SER A 161 4.37 14.08 -15.65
C SER A 161 4.67 12.97 -16.67
N ARG A 162 4.79 11.73 -16.22
CA ARG A 162 4.88 10.57 -17.12
C ARG A 162 3.60 10.33 -17.90
N THR A 163 2.42 10.48 -17.29
CA THR A 163 1.13 10.41 -18.02
C THR A 163 1.05 11.48 -19.09
N GLN A 164 1.44 12.73 -18.77
CA GLN A 164 1.50 13.82 -19.75
C GLN A 164 2.45 13.50 -20.91
N THR A 165 3.58 12.85 -20.62
CA THR A 165 4.57 12.47 -21.63
C THR A 165 4.07 11.32 -22.51
N ALA A 166 3.56 10.25 -21.91
CA ALA A 166 3.04 9.07 -22.60
C ALA A 166 1.86 9.40 -23.52
N PHE A 167 1.03 10.39 -23.14
CA PHE A 167 -0.12 10.83 -23.93
C PHE A 167 0.05 12.22 -24.58
N ARG A 168 1.29 12.72 -24.74
CA ARG A 168 1.52 14.04 -25.34
C ARG A 168 0.95 14.15 -26.76
N ASP A 169 1.26 13.16 -27.59
CA ASP A 169 0.94 13.15 -29.03
C ASP A 169 -0.15 12.14 -29.39
N ARG A 170 -0.90 11.67 -28.40
CA ARG A 170 -1.99 10.69 -28.57
C ARG A 170 -3.14 10.98 -27.63
N ALA A 171 -4.34 10.71 -28.10
CA ALA A 171 -5.52 10.87 -27.27
C ALA A 171 -5.68 9.68 -26.31
N PHE A 172 -6.46 9.88 -25.24
CA PHE A 172 -6.90 8.79 -24.38
C PHE A 172 -8.27 8.28 -24.85
N GLU A 173 -8.38 6.97 -25.07
CA GLU A 173 -9.58 6.30 -25.55
C GLU A 173 -10.18 5.40 -24.45
N PRO A 174 -11.15 5.91 -23.66
CA PRO A 174 -11.73 5.17 -22.56
C PRO A 174 -12.67 4.05 -23.00
N SER A 175 -12.67 2.93 -22.28
CA SER A 175 -13.67 1.86 -22.40
C SER A 175 -14.89 2.10 -21.51
N PRO A 176 -16.12 1.75 -21.94
CA PRO A 176 -17.31 1.78 -21.07
C PRO A 176 -17.17 0.95 -19.79
N PHE A 177 -16.26 -0.02 -19.76
CA PHE A 177 -16.05 -0.93 -18.63
C PHE A 177 -15.14 -0.37 -17.52
N TRP A 178 -14.40 0.71 -17.79
CA TRP A 178 -13.40 1.26 -16.87
C TRP A 178 -14.03 2.16 -15.81
N LEU A 179 -14.61 1.55 -14.76
CA LEU A 179 -15.30 2.32 -13.71
C LEU A 179 -14.38 3.31 -12.99
N TRP A 180 -13.08 3.02 -12.89
CA TRP A 180 -12.10 3.97 -12.32
C TRP A 180 -12.03 5.27 -13.15
N TYR A 181 -12.01 5.15 -14.48
CA TYR A 181 -11.97 6.29 -15.38
C TYR A 181 -13.28 7.07 -15.29
N TRP A 182 -14.40 6.35 -15.29
CA TRP A 182 -15.73 6.96 -15.21
C TRP A 182 -16.01 7.65 -13.88
N TYR A 183 -15.43 7.14 -12.80
CA TYR A 183 -15.38 7.84 -11.52
C TYR A 183 -14.62 9.17 -11.68
N SER A 184 -13.39 9.13 -12.19
CA SER A 184 -12.58 10.34 -12.41
C SER A 184 -13.30 11.38 -13.28
N TYR A 185 -13.82 10.92 -14.42
CA TYR A 185 -14.53 11.73 -15.39
C TYR A 185 -15.79 12.38 -14.81
N ARG A 186 -16.57 11.65 -14.02
CA ARG A 186 -17.84 12.17 -13.50
C ARG A 186 -17.65 13.24 -12.43
N TYR A 187 -16.64 13.10 -11.57
CA TYR A 187 -16.52 13.92 -10.36
C TYR A 187 -15.39 14.96 -10.43
N TYR A 188 -14.39 14.77 -11.29
CA TYR A 188 -13.22 15.66 -11.38
C TYR A 188 -13.01 16.26 -12.77
N HIS A 189 -13.76 15.83 -13.79
CA HIS A 189 -13.71 16.49 -15.09
C HIS A 189 -14.54 17.78 -15.03
N PRO A 190 -14.05 18.94 -15.52
CA PRO A 190 -14.77 20.20 -15.40
C PRO A 190 -16.16 20.21 -16.06
N LYS A 191 -16.32 19.50 -17.18
CA LYS A 191 -17.56 19.47 -17.98
C LYS A 191 -17.81 18.07 -18.54
N PRO A 192 -18.30 17.11 -17.74
CA PRO A 192 -18.57 15.76 -18.22
C PRO A 192 -19.83 15.76 -19.10
N THR A 193 -19.69 15.30 -20.34
CA THR A 193 -20.79 15.19 -21.33
C THR A 193 -21.29 13.75 -21.48
N TYR A 194 -20.44 12.77 -21.18
CA TYR A 194 -20.78 11.35 -21.26
C TYR A 194 -21.26 10.79 -19.92
N LYS A 195 -22.34 10.00 -19.95
CA LYS A 195 -22.87 9.29 -18.78
C LYS A 195 -22.76 7.78 -18.99
N PRO A 196 -21.81 7.10 -18.35
CA PRO A 196 -21.60 5.67 -18.52
C PRO A 196 -22.75 4.85 -17.91
N ASN A 197 -23.17 3.79 -18.60
CA ASN A 197 -24.12 2.83 -18.05
C ASN A 197 -23.36 1.76 -17.23
N ILE A 198 -23.24 2.00 -15.93
CA ILE A 198 -22.52 1.14 -14.99
C ILE A 198 -23.14 -0.27 -14.89
N LYS A 199 -24.46 -0.40 -15.10
CA LYS A 199 -25.17 -1.68 -14.97
C LYS A 199 -25.10 -2.53 -16.23
N ALA A 200 -25.08 -1.91 -17.40
CA ALA A 200 -25.00 -2.59 -18.69
C ALA A 200 -24.05 -1.87 -19.65
N PRO A 201 -22.71 -1.98 -19.43
CA PRO A 201 -21.73 -1.26 -20.25
C PRO A 201 -21.74 -1.69 -21.73
N THR A 202 -22.13 -2.94 -22.02
CA THR A 202 -22.27 -3.47 -23.39
C THR A 202 -23.33 -2.72 -24.21
N LYS A 203 -24.27 -2.03 -23.55
CA LYS A 203 -25.31 -1.21 -24.20
C LYS A 203 -24.94 0.28 -24.26
N ALA A 204 -23.74 0.66 -23.80
CA ALA A 204 -23.32 2.05 -23.76
C ALA A 204 -22.84 2.51 -25.14
N ALA A 205 -23.14 3.76 -25.51
CA ALA A 205 -22.60 4.38 -26.72
C ALA A 205 -21.07 4.50 -26.64
N LYS A 206 -20.40 4.63 -27.80
CA LYS A 206 -18.93 4.81 -27.84
C LYS A 206 -18.54 6.04 -26.99
N PRO A 207 -17.62 5.87 -26.02
CA PRO A 207 -17.08 6.97 -25.24
C PRO A 207 -16.41 8.06 -26.09
N PRO A 208 -16.44 9.33 -25.66
CA PRO A 208 -15.65 10.37 -26.30
C PRO A 208 -14.15 10.13 -26.01
N THR A 209 -13.36 10.33 -27.06
CA THR A 209 -11.90 10.45 -26.95
C THR A 209 -11.54 11.79 -26.31
N ILE A 210 -10.52 11.81 -25.46
CA ILE A 210 -10.04 13.03 -24.78
C ILE A 210 -8.58 13.31 -25.12
N PRO A 211 -8.18 14.59 -25.26
CA PRO A 211 -6.77 14.95 -25.37
C PRO A 211 -5.95 14.38 -24.20
N GLY A 212 -4.74 13.89 -24.49
CA GLY A 212 -3.90 13.27 -23.48
C GLY A 212 -3.49 14.19 -22.34
N ALA A 213 -3.27 15.48 -22.62
CA ALA A 213 -3.00 16.49 -21.60
C ALA A 213 -4.20 16.67 -20.63
N ASP A 214 -5.42 16.68 -21.15
CA ASP A 214 -6.63 16.77 -20.33
C ASP A 214 -6.80 15.51 -19.48
N PHE A 215 -6.55 14.33 -20.05
CA PHE A 215 -6.52 13.07 -19.32
C PHE A 215 -5.52 13.10 -18.17
N ALA A 216 -4.27 13.49 -18.43
CA ALA A 216 -3.20 13.49 -17.43
C ALA A 216 -3.48 14.46 -16.27
N ASN A 217 -4.03 15.65 -16.57
CA ASN A 217 -4.43 16.60 -15.54
C ASN A 217 -5.62 16.07 -14.73
N ASN A 218 -6.61 15.46 -15.39
CA ASN A 218 -7.79 14.92 -14.72
C ASN A 218 -7.44 13.75 -13.79
N ILE A 219 -6.63 12.79 -14.23
CA ILE A 219 -6.30 11.62 -13.40
C ILE A 219 -5.47 11.99 -12.18
N ALA A 220 -4.49 12.90 -12.33
CA ALA A 220 -3.71 13.38 -11.20
C ALA A 220 -4.58 14.12 -10.18
N THR A 221 -5.44 15.03 -10.67
CA THR A 221 -6.41 15.74 -9.83
C THR A 221 -7.35 14.77 -9.12
N ALA A 222 -7.80 13.71 -9.80
CA ALA A 222 -8.69 12.72 -9.21
C ALA A 222 -7.99 11.92 -8.12
N VAL A 223 -6.81 11.35 -8.38
CA VAL A 223 -6.06 10.57 -7.40
C VAL A 223 -5.71 11.40 -6.17
N GLU A 224 -5.23 12.63 -6.36
CA GLU A 224 -4.90 13.55 -5.25
C GLU A 224 -6.15 13.89 -4.42
N ASN A 225 -7.23 14.32 -5.07
CA ASN A 225 -8.46 14.68 -4.36
C ASN A 225 -9.13 13.48 -3.69
N THR A 226 -9.07 12.29 -4.29
CA THR A 226 -9.56 11.06 -3.67
C THR A 226 -8.72 10.75 -2.43
N SER A 227 -7.40 10.74 -2.53
CA SER A 227 -6.49 10.45 -1.40
C SER A 227 -6.69 11.40 -0.23
N ASN A 228 -6.97 12.68 -0.51
CA ASN A 228 -7.23 13.68 0.51
C ASN A 228 -8.63 13.57 1.15
N LYS A 229 -9.61 12.92 0.50
CA LYS A 229 -11.02 12.86 0.94
C LYS A 229 -11.52 11.46 1.29
N ILE A 230 -10.74 10.42 1.01
CA ILE A 230 -11.13 9.02 1.23
C ILE A 230 -11.32 8.71 2.72
N VAL A 231 -10.58 9.41 3.57
CA VAL A 231 -10.71 9.40 5.02
C VAL A 231 -11.34 10.73 5.45
N THR A 232 -12.51 10.68 6.09
CA THR A 232 -13.20 11.92 6.53
C THR A 232 -12.52 12.52 7.77
N ASN A 233 -12.06 11.67 8.68
CA ASN A 233 -11.35 12.07 9.90
C ASN A 233 -9.90 11.54 9.88
N LEU A 234 -8.98 12.38 9.40
CA LEU A 234 -7.57 12.02 9.24
C LEU A 234 -6.87 11.74 10.58
N GLU A 235 -7.21 12.49 11.63
CA GLU A 235 -6.66 12.28 12.98
C GLU A 235 -7.05 10.90 13.52
N LYS A 236 -8.33 10.54 13.38
CA LYS A 236 -8.84 9.23 13.80
C LYS A 236 -8.15 8.09 13.06
N PHE A 237 -7.98 8.23 11.75
CA PHE A 237 -7.27 7.25 10.93
C PHE A 237 -5.79 7.14 11.30
N ALA A 238 -5.08 8.26 11.45
CA ALA A 238 -3.67 8.27 11.83
C ALA A 238 -3.45 7.63 13.21
N ASN A 239 -4.29 7.97 14.19
CA ASN A 239 -4.23 7.38 15.54
C ASN A 239 -4.44 5.86 15.55
N ALA A 240 -5.23 5.34 14.60
CA ALA A 240 -5.45 3.91 14.46
C ALA A 240 -4.32 3.16 13.71
N ILE A 241 -3.49 3.87 12.94
CA ILE A 241 -2.31 3.30 12.27
C ILE A 241 -1.11 3.24 13.20
N VAL A 242 -0.92 4.30 14.00
CA VAL A 242 0.17 4.36 14.98
C VAL A 242 0.01 3.15 15.89
N PRO A 243 1.05 2.29 16.01
CA PRO A 243 1.00 1.21 16.98
C PRO A 243 0.66 1.83 18.33
N MET A 244 -0.42 1.38 18.97
CA MET A 244 -0.60 1.66 20.40
C MET A 244 0.75 1.39 21.03
N PRO A 245 1.34 2.33 21.81
CA PRO A 245 2.54 2.04 22.54
C PRO A 245 2.20 0.78 23.29
N THR A 246 2.83 -0.33 22.88
CA THR A 246 2.80 -1.52 23.70
C THR A 246 3.38 -0.98 24.98
N ALA A 247 2.55 -0.84 26.02
CA ALA A 247 3.04 -0.88 27.37
C ALA A 247 3.83 -2.17 27.36
N ALA A 248 5.15 -2.04 27.16
CA ALA A 248 6.00 -3.17 26.99
C ALA A 248 5.68 -3.97 28.23
N LYS A 249 5.05 -5.13 28.05
CA LYS A 249 5.34 -6.23 28.96
C LYS A 249 6.80 -6.53 28.67
N ALA A 250 7.67 -5.62 29.14
CA ALA A 250 9.03 -5.91 29.49
C ALA A 250 8.86 -7.17 30.31
N SER A 251 9.30 -8.28 29.72
CA SER A 251 9.42 -9.52 30.45
C SER A 251 10.24 -9.18 31.70
N THR A 252 9.56 -9.07 32.83
CA THR A 252 10.18 -8.96 34.15
C THR A 252 10.67 -10.32 34.62
N GLN A 253 10.93 -11.25 33.69
CA GLN A 253 11.66 -12.47 34.00
C GLN A 253 13.14 -12.23 33.76
N PRO A 254 13.94 -11.99 34.82
CA PRO A 254 15.38 -12.06 34.70
C PRO A 254 15.76 -13.46 34.24
N ALA A 255 16.39 -13.54 33.08
CA ALA A 255 17.03 -14.75 32.58
C ALA A 255 18.36 -14.98 33.33
N HIS A 256 18.32 -15.16 34.65
CA HIS A 256 19.48 -15.65 35.39
C HIS A 256 19.06 -16.69 36.43
N HIS A 257 19.30 -17.93 36.03
CA HIS A 257 19.35 -19.09 36.90
C HIS A 257 20.44 -18.88 37.96
N ARG A 258 20.08 -19.11 39.22
CA ARG A 258 20.93 -19.34 40.40
C ARG A 258 22.45 -19.36 40.13
N SER A 259 23.12 -18.27 40.45
CA SER A 259 24.51 -18.32 40.92
C SER A 259 24.58 -17.59 42.26
N SER A 260 24.73 -18.36 43.33
CA SER A 260 24.98 -17.84 44.66
C SER A 260 26.45 -17.46 44.76
N CYS A 261 26.74 -16.16 44.79
CA CYS A 261 28.00 -15.67 45.36
C CYS A 261 27.64 -14.71 46.49
N VAL A 262 27.52 -15.29 47.68
CA VAL A 262 27.58 -14.55 48.94
C VAL A 262 29.05 -14.22 49.16
N CYS A 263 29.42 -12.94 49.07
CA CYS A 263 30.66 -12.43 49.65
C CYS A 263 30.29 -11.44 50.75
N ALA A 264 30.35 -11.93 51.98
CA ALA A 264 30.41 -11.09 53.17
C ALA A 264 31.86 -10.62 53.32
N CYS A 265 32.13 -9.36 52.99
CA CYS A 265 33.37 -8.69 53.38
C CYS A 265 33.00 -7.43 54.16
N ALA A 266 33.16 -7.52 55.47
CA ALA A 266 33.31 -6.36 56.33
C ALA A 266 34.66 -5.70 55.98
N SER A 267 34.60 -4.44 55.54
CA SER A 267 35.74 -3.49 55.55
C SER A 267 36.88 -3.75 54.57
N CYS A 268 36.72 -3.36 53.29
CA CYS A 268 37.79 -2.75 52.49
C CYS A 268 37.23 -2.07 51.24
N ALA A 269 37.66 -0.83 51.00
CA ALA A 269 37.27 -0.04 49.84
C ALA A 269 38.01 -0.55 48.59
N CYS A 270 37.32 -1.30 47.72
CA CYS A 270 37.76 -1.60 46.36
C CYS A 270 36.57 -1.43 45.40
N VAL A 271 36.71 -0.52 44.44
CA VAL A 271 35.84 -0.42 43.26
C VAL A 271 36.17 -1.61 42.35
N CYS A 272 35.25 -2.57 42.24
CA CYS A 272 35.33 -3.62 41.23
C CYS A 272 34.38 -3.30 40.07
N ALA A 273 34.97 -2.88 38.95
CA ALA A 273 34.34 -3.02 37.65
C ALA A 273 34.35 -4.50 37.27
N CYS A 274 33.19 -5.04 36.92
CA CYS A 274 33.03 -6.42 36.50
C CYS A 274 33.65 -6.66 35.11
N VAL A 275 34.96 -6.88 35.04
CA VAL A 275 35.61 -7.61 33.95
C VAL A 275 36.78 -8.40 34.54
N SER A 276 36.61 -9.72 34.61
CA SER A 276 37.67 -10.75 34.64
C SER A 276 38.83 -10.54 35.62
N CYS A 277 38.69 -11.04 36.85
CA CYS A 277 39.83 -11.30 37.72
C CYS A 277 40.75 -12.37 37.09
N ALA A 278 41.92 -11.95 36.64
CA ALA A 278 43.13 -12.78 36.64
C ALA A 278 44.06 -12.19 37.71
N CYS A 279 44.09 -12.83 38.89
CA CYS A 279 45.10 -12.51 39.90
C CYS A 279 46.41 -13.17 39.49
N ALA A 280 47.46 -12.36 39.31
CA ALA A 280 48.84 -12.83 39.32
C ALA A 280 49.54 -12.18 40.51
N CYS A 281 49.94 -13.00 41.49
CA CYS A 281 50.85 -12.59 42.55
C CYS A 281 52.27 -12.62 42.00
N ALA A 282 53.00 -11.51 42.10
CA ALA A 282 54.46 -11.48 42.02
C ALA A 282 54.96 -10.53 43.11
N GLY A 283 55.77 -11.07 44.03
CA GLY A 283 56.29 -10.37 45.21
C GLY A 283 57.68 -9.76 45.00
N GLY A 284 58.09 -9.00 46.03
CA GLY A 284 59.43 -8.45 46.24
C GLY A 284 59.63 -7.11 45.54
N GLY A 285 60.12 -6.03 46.16
CA GLY A 285 60.83 -5.85 47.42
C GLY A 285 61.96 -4.82 47.19
N VAL A 286 62.18 -3.98 48.21
CA VAL A 286 63.28 -3.02 48.48
C VAL A 286 63.51 -1.80 47.57
N GLY A 287 63.59 -0.65 48.25
CA GLY A 287 63.93 0.70 47.77
C GLY A 287 63.37 1.75 48.69
#